data_AF-A0A1N6JZV9-F1
#
_entry.id   AF-A0A1N6JZV9-F1
#
_cell.length_a   1.000
_cell.length_b   1.000
_cell.length_c   1.000
_cell.angle_alpha   90.00
_cell.angle_beta   90.00
_cell.angle_gamma   90.00
#
_symmetry.space_group_name_H-M   'P 1'
#
loop_
_entity.id
_entity.type
_entity.pdbx_description
1 polymer ?
#
loop_
_entity_poly.entity_id
_entity_poly.type
_entity_poly.pdbx_seq_one_letter_code
_entity_poly.pdbx_strand_id
1 'polypeptide(L)'
;MGGGDDRFARLAEVGGALRDAALARLRRAAGECRRLEAELAALDAEKRRAEATADATARAFLGDSPERWYRERRTALNAALARARVEEAMLMKEAAVAFGRDDALRRLRERSRPG
;
A
#
# COMPACT_ATOMS: atom_id res chain seq x y z
N MET A 1 29.33 31.94 -17.58
CA MET A 1 27.94 31.89 -17.02
C MET A 1 27.44 30.44 -16.93
N GLY A 2 28.09 29.56 -16.16
CA GLY A 2 27.77 28.11 -16.16
C GLY A 2 27.20 27.53 -14.84
N GLY A 3 27.17 28.30 -13.75
CA GLY A 3 26.79 27.77 -12.42
C GLY A 3 25.28 27.76 -12.12
N GLY A 4 24.43 28.34 -12.97
CA GLY A 4 22.98 28.33 -12.80
C GLY A 4 22.36 27.02 -13.27
N ASP A 5 22.67 26.62 -14.50
CA ASP A 5 22.12 25.42 -15.14
C ASP A 5 22.50 24.12 -14.42
N ASP A 6 23.73 24.05 -13.90
CA ASP A 6 24.22 22.90 -13.12
C ASP A 6 23.45 22.72 -11.81
N ARG A 7 23.02 23.81 -11.16
CA ARG A 7 22.22 23.74 -9.93
C ARG A 7 20.80 23.26 -10.21
N PHE A 8 20.19 23.70 -11.32
CA PHE A 8 18.87 23.24 -11.73
C PHE A 8 18.87 21.78 -12.21
N ALA A 9 19.94 21.35 -12.89
CA ALA A 9 20.12 19.95 -13.28
C ALA A 9 20.18 19.04 -12.04
N ARG A 10 21.01 19.37 -11.05
CA ARG A 10 21.10 18.62 -9.78
C ARG A 10 19.78 18.62 -9.00
N LEU A 11 19.07 19.74 -8.97
CA LEU A 11 17.75 19.80 -8.32
C LEU A 11 16.73 18.90 -9.01
N ALA A 12 16.73 18.84 -10.35
CA ALA A 12 15.86 17.95 -11.11
C ALA A 12 16.20 16.46 -10.86
N GLU A 13 17.48 16.11 -10.76
CA GLU A 13 17.91 14.75 -10.40
C GLU A 13 17.43 14.34 -9.00
N VAL A 14 17.60 15.23 -8.00
CA VAL A 14 17.09 15.00 -6.64
C VAL A 14 15.56 14.89 -6.63
N GLY A 15 14.86 15.73 -7.41
CA GLY A 15 13.41 15.67 -7.57
C GLY A 15 12.94 14.31 -8.11
N GLY A 16 13.60 13.81 -9.16
CA GLY A 16 13.34 12.49 -9.73
C GLY A 16 13.59 11.37 -8.73
N ALA A 17 14.70 11.41 -8.00
CA ALA A 17 15.03 10.41 -6.98
C ALA A 17 13.99 10.37 -5.84
N LEU A 18 13.51 11.54 -5.39
CA LEU A 18 12.47 11.65 -4.35
C LEU A 18 11.13 11.11 -4.83
N ARG A 19 10.74 11.40 -6.08
CA ARG A 19 9.54 10.85 -6.72
C ARG A 19 9.62 9.33 -6.79
N ASP A 20 10.74 8.79 -7.25
CA ASP A 20 10.91 7.34 -7.40
C ASP A 20 10.91 6.63 -6.04
N ALA A 21 11.50 7.24 -5.01
CA ALA A 21 11.42 6.76 -3.64
C ALA A 21 9.99 6.76 -3.09
N ALA A 22 9.22 7.82 -3.31
CA ALA A 22 7.83 7.91 -2.89
C ALA A 22 6.95 6.85 -3.60
N LEU A 23 7.16 6.65 -4.90
CA LEU A 23 6.51 5.59 -5.67
C LEU A 23 6.85 4.19 -5.16
N ALA A 24 8.11 3.93 -4.82
CA ALA A 24 8.53 2.64 -4.29
C ALA A 24 7.84 2.34 -2.95
N ARG A 25 7.72 3.34 -2.07
CA ARG A 25 6.99 3.20 -0.79
C ARG A 25 5.50 2.94 -1.02
N LEU A 26 4.86 3.72 -1.90
CA LEU A 26 3.45 3.52 -2.23
C LEU A 26 3.19 2.12 -2.80
N ARG A 27 4.05 1.62 -3.71
CA ARG A 27 3.94 0.26 -4.26
C ARG A 27 4.04 -0.81 -3.17
N ARG A 28 4.93 -0.63 -2.19
CA ARG A 28 5.05 -1.55 -1.05
C ARG A 28 3.79 -1.55 -0.19
N ALA A 29 3.27 -0.38 0.18
CA ALA A 29 2.04 -0.27 0.96
C ALA A 29 0.82 -0.85 0.24
N ALA A 30 0.67 -0.57 -1.05
CA ALA A 30 -0.38 -1.17 -1.87
C ALA A 30 -0.23 -2.71 -1.98
N GLY A 31 1.02 -3.20 -2.01
CA GLY A 31 1.32 -4.63 -1.96
C GLY A 31 0.89 -5.28 -0.65
N GLU A 32 1.11 -4.60 0.48
CA GLU A 32 0.70 -5.04 1.80
C GLU A 32 -0.83 -5.10 1.94
N CYS A 33 -1.56 -4.09 1.44
CA CYS A 33 -3.03 -4.13 1.37
C CYS A 33 -3.52 -5.38 0.61
N ARG A 34 -2.98 -5.65 -0.59
CA ARG A 34 -3.35 -6.82 -1.39
C ARG A 34 -3.03 -8.14 -0.70
N ARG A 35 -1.90 -8.22 0.02
CA ARG A 35 -1.52 -9.41 0.79
C ARG A 35 -2.53 -9.70 1.89
N LEU A 36 -2.91 -8.69 2.66
CA LEU A 36 -3.89 -8.82 3.75
C LEU A 36 -5.29 -9.18 3.23
N GLU A 37 -5.70 -8.62 2.09
CA GLU A 37 -6.95 -8.98 1.42
C GLU A 37 -6.95 -10.45 0.96
N ALA A 38 -5.83 -10.93 0.42
CA ALA A 38 -5.67 -12.33 0.04
C ALA A 38 -5.73 -13.26 1.27
N GLU A 39 -5.14 -12.88 2.40
CA GLU A 39 -5.23 -13.65 3.64
C GLU A 39 -6.66 -13.71 4.19
N LEU A 40 -7.40 -12.60 4.15
CA LEU A 40 -8.82 -12.59 4.52
C LEU A 40 -9.65 -13.50 3.60
N ALA A 41 -9.43 -13.42 2.29
CA ALA A 41 -10.13 -14.27 1.34
C ALA A 41 -9.82 -15.76 1.54
N ALA A 42 -8.56 -16.10 1.85
CA ALA A 42 -8.14 -17.46 2.15
C ALA A 42 -8.81 -17.98 3.44
N LEU A 43 -8.83 -17.17 4.50
CA LEU A 43 -9.49 -17.49 5.76
C LEU A 43 -11.00 -17.74 5.56
N ASP A 44 -11.66 -16.89 4.77
CA ASP A 44 -13.08 -17.02 4.45
C ASP A 44 -13.37 -18.24 3.55
N ALA A 45 -12.45 -18.61 2.67
CA ALA A 45 -12.56 -19.82 1.87
C ALA A 45 -12.35 -21.09 2.72
N GLU A 46 -11.42 -21.07 3.67
CA GLU A 46 -11.23 -22.16 4.63
C GLU A 46 -12.47 -22.36 5.50
N LYS A 47 -13.02 -21.27 6.06
CA LYS A 47 -14.25 -21.32 6.85
C LYS A 47 -15.42 -21.94 6.10
N ARG A 48 -15.67 -21.48 4.85
CA ARG A 48 -16.72 -22.04 4.00
C ARG A 48 -16.51 -23.52 3.68
N ARG A 49 -15.27 -23.94 3.41
CA ARG A 49 -14.94 -25.35 3.17
C ARG A 49 -15.23 -26.21 4.41
N ALA A 50 -14.79 -25.76 5.58
CA ALA A 50 -15.05 -26.46 6.84
C ALA A 50 -16.56 -26.59 7.11
N GLU A 51 -17.33 -25.54 6.87
CA GLU A 51 -18.80 -25.56 7.03
C GLU A 51 -19.50 -26.51 6.05
N ALA A 52 -19.02 -26.60 4.81
CA ALA A 52 -19.57 -27.50 3.80
C ALA A 52 -19.28 -28.97 4.09
N THR A 53 -18.16 -29.28 4.76
CA THR A 53 -17.75 -30.67 5.07
C THR A 53 -18.20 -31.16 6.44
N ALA A 54 -18.63 -30.27 7.34
CA ALA A 54 -18.91 -30.65 8.72
C ALA A 54 -20.35 -31.14 8.93
N ASP A 55 -20.48 -32.40 9.35
CA ASP A 55 -21.74 -32.96 9.87
C ASP A 55 -22.26 -32.13 11.05
N ALA A 56 -23.58 -31.97 11.14
CA ALA A 56 -24.23 -31.14 12.16
C ALA A 56 -23.87 -31.61 13.59
N THR A 57 -23.73 -32.92 13.78
CA THR A 57 -23.31 -33.53 15.04
C THR A 57 -21.87 -33.18 15.41
N ALA A 58 -20.95 -33.19 14.44
CA ALA A 58 -19.56 -32.83 14.65
C ALA A 58 -19.39 -31.35 14.99
N ARG A 59 -20.22 -30.46 14.42
CA ARG A 59 -20.26 -29.03 14.77
C ARG A 59 -20.72 -28.80 16.21
N ALA A 60 -21.75 -29.52 16.66
CA ALA A 60 -22.22 -29.44 18.04
C ALA A 60 -21.15 -29.91 19.04
N PHE A 61 -20.33 -30.90 18.66
CA PHE A 61 -19.28 -31.47 19.51
C PHE A 61 -18.03 -30.58 19.62
N LEU A 62 -17.65 -29.89 18.54
CA LEU A 62 -16.49 -28.99 18.52
C LEU A 62 -16.75 -27.65 19.25
N GLY A 63 -18.02 -27.29 19.45
CA GLY A 63 -18.44 -26.08 20.17
C GLY A 63 -17.95 -24.77 19.54
N ASP A 64 -17.90 -23.71 20.34
CA ASP A 64 -17.56 -22.34 19.90
C ASP A 64 -16.07 -22.12 19.56
N SER A 65 -15.20 -23.09 19.81
CA SER A 65 -13.74 -22.88 19.73
C SER A 65 -13.25 -22.53 18.30
N PRO A 66 -13.64 -23.26 17.24
CA PRO A 66 -13.24 -22.91 15.87
C PRO A 66 -13.88 -21.61 15.36
N GLU A 67 -15.13 -21.34 15.75
CA GLU A 67 -15.84 -20.11 15.39
C GLU A 67 -15.22 -18.88 16.04
N ARG A 68 -14.88 -18.99 17.32
CA ARG A 68 -14.19 -17.94 18.07
C ARG A 68 -12.81 -17.66 17.49
N TRP A 69 -12.01 -18.70 17.21
CA TRP A 69 -10.71 -18.54 16.55
C TRP A 69 -10.83 -17.80 15.21
N TYR A 70 -11.80 -18.19 14.38
CA TYR A 70 -12.05 -17.55 13.09
C TYR A 70 -12.38 -16.06 13.26
N ARG A 71 -13.27 -15.71 14.20
CA ARG A 71 -13.66 -14.31 14.46
C ARG A 71 -12.48 -13.48 14.98
N GLU A 72 -11.71 -14.01 15.92
CA GLU A 72 -10.52 -13.34 16.45
C GLU A 72 -9.49 -13.10 15.34
N ARG A 73 -9.22 -14.11 14.52
CA ARG A 73 -8.28 -14.00 13.40
C ARG A 73 -8.77 -13.00 12.34
N ARG A 74 -10.04 -13.07 11.94
CA ARG A 74 -10.66 -12.15 10.99
C ARG A 74 -10.62 -10.71 11.50
N THR A 75 -10.89 -10.49 12.79
CA THR A 75 -10.81 -9.18 13.42
C THR A 75 -9.39 -8.61 13.40
N ALA A 76 -8.38 -9.44 13.73
CA ALA A 76 -6.99 -9.04 13.67
C ALA A 76 -6.54 -8.65 12.25
N LEU A 77 -6.92 -9.45 11.24
CA LEU A 77 -6.63 -9.16 9.83
C LEU A 77 -7.33 -7.89 9.34
N ASN A 78 -8.60 -7.68 9.70
CA ASN A 78 -9.33 -6.45 9.36
C ASN A 78 -8.67 -5.21 9.99
N ALA A 79 -8.25 -5.31 11.25
CA ALA A 79 -7.54 -4.21 11.91
C ALA A 79 -6.18 -3.92 11.25
N ALA A 80 -5.46 -4.96 10.82
CA ALA A 80 -4.22 -4.80 10.06
C ALA A 80 -4.48 -4.15 8.69
N LEU A 81 -5.50 -4.60 7.96
CA LEU A 81 -5.89 -4.04 6.67
C LEU A 81 -6.30 -2.57 6.79
N ALA A 82 -7.07 -2.21 7.82
CA ALA A 82 -7.46 -0.82 8.06
C ALA A 82 -6.23 0.08 8.26
N ARG A 83 -5.24 -0.37 9.04
CA ARG A 83 -3.96 0.37 9.22
C ARG A 83 -3.18 0.48 7.92
N ALA A 84 -3.06 -0.61 7.16
CA ALA A 84 -2.37 -0.62 5.87
C ALA A 84 -3.04 0.34 4.85
N ARG A 85 -4.38 0.41 4.84
CA ARG A 85 -5.14 1.34 3.99
C ARG A 85 -4.91 2.80 4.36
N VAL A 86 -4.82 3.11 5.66
CA VAL A 86 -4.45 4.46 6.12
C VAL A 86 -3.04 4.82 5.65
N GLU A 87 -2.08 3.91 5.81
CA GLU A 87 -0.70 4.12 5.35
C GLU A 87 -0.62 4.31 3.83
N GLU A 88 -1.29 3.46 3.05
CA GLU A 88 -1.39 3.59 1.60
C GLU A 88 -1.95 4.97 1.20
N ALA A 89 -3.01 5.43 1.84
CA ALA A 89 -3.61 6.73 1.57
C ALA A 89 -2.67 7.91 1.92
N MET A 90 -1.90 7.80 3.00
CA MET A 90 -0.88 8.81 3.33
C MET A 90 0.23 8.84 2.28
N LEU A 91 0.76 7.67 1.91
CA LEU A 91 1.83 7.55 0.92
C LEU A 91 1.37 7.96 -0.48
N MET A 92 0.08 7.79 -0.80
CA MET A 92 -0.50 8.30 -2.05
C MET A 92 -0.43 9.82 -2.11
N LYS A 93 -0.72 10.52 -1.00
CA LYS A 93 -0.58 11.98 -0.90
C LYS A 93 0.88 12.40 -1.02
N GLU A 94 1.80 11.71 -0.35
CA GLU A 94 3.23 11.99 -0.45
C GLU A 94 3.75 11.83 -1.88
N ALA A 95 3.36 10.74 -2.56
CA ALA A 95 3.71 10.51 -3.96
C ALA A 95 3.18 11.65 -4.84
N ALA A 96 1.91 12.05 -4.68
CA ALA A 96 1.33 13.16 -5.45
C ALA A 96 2.11 14.48 -5.26
N VAL A 97 2.54 14.79 -4.03
CA VAL A 97 3.38 15.96 -3.74
C VAL A 97 4.75 15.83 -4.42
N ALA A 98 5.38 14.67 -4.35
CA ALA A 98 6.68 14.44 -4.98
C ALA A 98 6.61 14.57 -6.52
N PHE A 99 5.54 14.06 -7.13
CA PHE A 99 5.26 14.26 -8.55
C PHE A 99 5.09 15.73 -8.91
N GLY A 100 4.29 16.48 -8.14
CA GLY A 100 4.07 17.90 -8.39
C GLY A 100 5.37 18.72 -8.29
N ARG A 101 6.24 18.37 -7.34
CA ARG A 101 7.56 19.01 -7.18
C ARG A 101 8.49 18.70 -8.35
N ASP A 102 8.58 17.43 -8.76
CA ASP A 102 9.39 17.01 -9.91
C ASP A 102 8.93 17.69 -11.21
N ASP A 103 7.61 17.76 -11.44
CA ASP A 103 7.06 18.45 -12.62
C ASP A 103 7.34 19.96 -12.60
N ALA A 104 7.22 20.61 -11.44
CA ALA A 104 7.55 22.03 -11.30
C ALA A 104 9.03 22.32 -11.58
N LEU A 105 9.94 21.47 -11.09
CA LEU A 105 11.38 21.58 -11.34
C LEU A 105 11.71 21.36 -12.82
N ARG A 106 11.07 20.38 -13.45
CA ARG A 106 11.21 20.11 -14.89
C ARG A 106 10.80 21.33 -15.73
N ARG A 107 9.62 21.92 -15.44
CA ARG A 107 9.13 23.12 -16.14
C ARG A 107 10.04 24.34 -15.92
N LEU A 108 10.60 24.49 -14.72
CA LEU A 108 11.58 25.56 -14.44
C LEU A 108 12.84 25.37 -15.29
N ARG A 109 13.39 24.16 -15.33
CA ARG A 109 14.56 23.82 -16.14
C ARG A 109 14.33 24.08 -17.64
N GLU A 110 13.14 23.71 -18.15
CA GLU A 110 12.76 23.96 -19.54
C GLU A 110 12.71 25.46 -19.87
N ARG A 111 12.17 26.30 -18.96
CA ARG A 111 12.13 27.75 -19.13
C ARG A 111 13.50 28.43 -19.01
N SER A 112 14.42 27.85 -18.24
CA SER A 112 15.75 28.40 -18.02
C SER A 112 16.76 28.02 -19.11
N ARG A 113 16.40 27.12 -20.03
CA ARG A 113 17.26 26.72 -21.13
C ARG A 113 17.30 27.84 -22.18
N PRO A 114 18.46 28.45 -22.46
CA PRO A 114 18.56 29.41 -23.55
C PRO A 114 18.31 28.69 -24.89
N GLY A 115 17.48 29.29 -25.75
CA GLY A 115 17.26 28.85 -27.12
C GLY A 115 18.50 29.04 -28.00
#